data_AF-A0A0S6UAM2-F1
#
_entry.id   AF-A0A0S6UAM2-F1
#
_cell.length_a   1.000
_cell.length_b   1.000
_cell.length_c   1.000
_cell.angle_alpha   90.00
_cell.angle_beta   90.00
_cell.angle_gamma   90.00
#
_symmetry.space_group_name_H-M   'P 1'
#
loop_
_entity.id
_entity.type
_entity.pdbx_description
1 polymer ?
#
loop_
_entity_poly.entity_id
_entity_poly.type
_entity_poly.pdbx_seq_one_letter_code
_entity_poly.pdbx_strand_id
1 'polypeptide(L)'
;MRGLARDERGFASLFLVILLPLLIFLIASTGQYSRFITEADADLENAVAGAARAAASCVVERSQAEGNPRIDPDMADMVFVSVLAKNLGLDPVSLEPLPNSGLAKPPSYILVVYNGDDRYAPAGKKYIFDGTGLAVEDVAGAGFPQGFAVSKNDVVPGGAGTRVTTLEMPGVVAVVTGRAKGVMGSDTDTTRWAAARIVKK
;
A
#
# COMPACT_ATOMS: atom_id res chain seq x y z
N MET A 1 -56.99 -36.06 35.30
CA MET A 1 -56.66 -34.89 34.45
C MET A 1 -56.08 -33.79 35.32
N ARG A 2 -54.82 -33.40 35.07
CA ARG A 2 -54.34 -32.00 35.04
C ARG A 2 -52.81 -32.05 35.04
N GLY A 3 -52.25 -31.88 33.84
CA GLY A 3 -50.83 -31.70 33.67
C GLY A 3 -50.39 -30.43 34.41
N LEU A 4 -49.43 -30.59 35.31
CA LEU A 4 -48.54 -29.52 35.73
C LEU A 4 -47.65 -29.18 34.53
N ALA A 5 -48.18 -28.38 33.61
CA ALA A 5 -47.33 -27.64 32.69
C ALA A 5 -46.54 -26.64 33.54
N ARG A 6 -45.29 -27.00 33.84
CA ARG A 6 -44.28 -26.13 34.41
C ARG A 6 -44.27 -24.85 33.56
N ASP A 7 -44.38 -23.70 34.20
CA ASP A 7 -44.47 -22.41 33.50
C ASP A 7 -43.11 -22.07 32.87
N GLU A 8 -42.86 -22.61 31.68
CA GLU A 8 -41.62 -22.43 30.90
C GLU A 8 -41.53 -21.04 30.27
N ARG A 9 -42.61 -20.24 30.33
CA ARG A 9 -42.67 -18.89 29.74
C ARG A 9 -41.76 -17.90 30.47
N GLY A 10 -41.59 -18.07 31.79
CA GLY A 10 -40.70 -17.24 32.61
C GLY A 10 -39.21 -17.55 32.39
N PHE A 11 -38.87 -18.81 32.11
CA PHE A 11 -37.50 -19.21 31.79
C PHE A 11 -37.11 -18.76 30.37
N ALA A 12 -38.02 -18.89 29.40
CA ALA A 12 -37.81 -18.42 28.04
C ALA A 12 -37.64 -16.89 27.97
N SER A 13 -38.43 -16.12 28.74
CA SER A 13 -38.30 -14.66 28.78
C SER A 13 -37.00 -14.20 29.46
N LEU A 14 -36.60 -14.86 30.55
CA LEU A 14 -35.31 -14.59 31.22
C LEU A 14 -34.11 -14.91 30.31
N PHE A 15 -34.16 -16.05 29.62
CA PHE A 15 -33.14 -16.45 28.66
C PHE A 15 -33.05 -15.45 27.51
N LEU A 16 -34.19 -14.97 27.00
CA LEU A 16 -34.24 -13.97 25.93
C LEU A 16 -33.65 -12.62 26.38
N VAL A 17 -33.89 -12.18 27.62
CA VAL A 17 -33.31 -10.94 28.18
C VAL A 17 -31.79 -11.01 28.33
N ILE A 18 -31.22 -12.20 28.56
CA ILE A 18 -29.76 -12.41 28.60
C ILE A 18 -29.17 -12.59 27.20
N LEU A 19 -29.90 -13.28 26.32
CA LEU A 19 -29.46 -13.57 24.95
C LEU A 19 -29.41 -12.31 24.09
N LEU A 20 -30.36 -11.39 24.26
CA LEU A 20 -30.48 -10.18 23.45
C LEU A 20 -29.25 -9.25 23.57
N PRO A 21 -28.75 -8.88 24.77
CA PRO A 21 -27.52 -8.10 24.89
C PRO A 21 -26.29 -8.88 24.40
N LEU A 22 -26.25 -10.20 24.55
CA LEU A 22 -25.17 -11.03 24.02
C LEU A 22 -25.13 -11.01 22.48
N LEU A 23 -26.30 -11.04 21.85
CA LEU A 23 -26.45 -10.99 20.39
C LEU A 23 -26.11 -9.59 19.85
N ILE A 24 -26.52 -8.52 20.54
CA ILE A 24 -26.10 -7.15 20.21
C ILE A 24 -24.58 -7.02 20.33
N PHE A 25 -23.97 -7.56 21.39
CA PHE A 25 -22.52 -7.55 21.58
C PHE A 25 -21.80 -8.29 20.44
N LEU A 26 -22.30 -9.45 20.04
CA LEU A 26 -21.77 -10.23 18.91
C LEU A 26 -21.82 -9.42 17.59
N ILE A 27 -22.96 -8.82 17.26
CA ILE A 27 -23.10 -7.99 16.06
C ILE A 27 -22.17 -6.77 16.11
N ALA A 28 -22.12 -6.06 17.25
CA ALA A 28 -21.26 -4.89 17.40
C ALA A 28 -19.77 -5.24 17.28
N SER A 29 -19.33 -6.37 17.84
CA SER A 29 -17.94 -6.83 17.76
C SER A 29 -17.51 -7.16 16.33
N THR A 30 -18.38 -7.80 15.54
CA THR A 30 -18.09 -8.13 14.12
C THR A 30 -18.04 -6.89 13.23
N GLY A 31 -18.89 -5.88 13.48
CA GLY A 31 -18.92 -4.65 12.69
C GLY A 31 -17.68 -3.77 12.86
N GLN A 32 -17.11 -3.72 14.06
CA GLN A 32 -15.89 -2.94 14.33
C GLN A 32 -14.65 -3.55 13.66
N TYR A 33 -14.56 -4.88 13.64
CA TYR A 33 -13.46 -5.60 13.00
C TYR A 33 -13.36 -5.31 11.50
N SER A 34 -14.49 -5.36 10.78
CA SER A 34 -14.52 -5.08 9.34
C SER A 34 -14.12 -3.65 9.00
N ARG A 35 -14.48 -2.66 9.84
CA ARG A 35 -14.11 -1.26 9.63
C ARG A 35 -12.61 -1.05 9.79
N PHE A 36 -12.02 -1.62 10.83
CA PHE A 36 -10.58 -1.47 11.09
C PHE A 36 -9.72 -1.97 9.93
N ILE A 37 -10.05 -3.13 9.36
CA ILE A 37 -9.32 -3.68 8.20
C ILE A 37 -9.49 -2.77 6.97
N THR A 38 -10.69 -2.22 6.78
CA THR A 38 -10.98 -1.34 5.62
C THR A 38 -10.25 0.00 5.75
N GLU A 39 -10.14 0.55 6.95
CA GLU A 39 -9.40 1.79 7.21
C GLU A 39 -7.89 1.60 7.01
N ALA A 40 -7.30 0.54 7.59
CA ALA A 40 -5.87 0.24 7.42
C ALA A 40 -5.49 0.00 5.94
N ASP A 41 -6.42 -0.58 5.19
CA ASP A 41 -6.27 -0.82 3.76
C ASP A 41 -6.33 0.46 2.93
N ALA A 42 -7.29 1.34 3.24
CA ALA A 42 -7.43 2.65 2.60
C ALA A 42 -6.24 3.57 2.93
N ASP A 43 -5.74 3.53 4.17
CA ASP A 43 -4.56 4.28 4.59
C ASP A 43 -3.32 3.84 3.82
N LEU A 44 -3.12 2.51 3.65
CA LEU A 44 -2.03 1.99 2.85
C LEU A 44 -2.14 2.41 1.38
N GLU A 45 -3.32 2.34 0.78
CA GLU A 45 -3.54 2.77 -0.60
C GLU A 45 -3.19 4.25 -0.80
N ASN A 46 -3.69 5.12 0.09
CA ASN A 46 -3.42 6.55 0.04
C ASN A 46 -1.94 6.87 0.29
N ALA A 47 -1.30 6.16 1.23
CA ALA A 47 0.11 6.33 1.53
C ALA A 47 0.99 5.99 0.32
N VAL A 48 0.73 4.86 -0.34
CA VAL A 48 1.46 4.41 -1.54
C VAL A 48 1.24 5.35 -2.71
N ALA A 49 0.00 5.80 -2.94
CA ALA A 49 -0.30 6.76 -3.99
C ALA A 49 0.37 8.12 -3.74
N GLY A 50 0.35 8.61 -2.49
CA GLY A 50 1.03 9.85 -2.10
C GLY A 50 2.54 9.78 -2.28
N ALA A 51 3.16 8.69 -1.82
CA ALA A 51 4.59 8.44 -1.95
C ALA A 51 5.01 8.33 -3.43
N ALA A 52 4.28 7.58 -4.25
CA ALA A 52 4.56 7.44 -5.68
C ALA A 52 4.46 8.79 -6.42
N ARG A 53 3.49 9.64 -6.08
CA ARG A 53 3.38 10.99 -6.65
C ARG A 53 4.54 11.89 -6.23
N ALA A 54 4.95 11.84 -4.96
CA ALA A 54 6.09 12.60 -4.48
C ALA A 54 7.38 12.16 -5.18
N ALA A 55 7.60 10.85 -5.31
CA ALA A 55 8.72 10.29 -6.06
C ALA A 55 8.73 10.74 -7.53
N ALA A 56 7.57 10.74 -8.20
CA ALA A 56 7.44 11.20 -9.57
C ALA A 56 7.69 12.71 -9.75
N SER A 57 7.66 13.50 -8.66
CA SER A 57 7.93 14.93 -8.68
C SER A 57 9.41 15.28 -8.55
N CYS A 58 10.28 14.29 -8.28
CA CYS A 58 11.73 14.46 -8.19
C CYS A 58 12.37 14.59 -9.58
N VAL A 59 12.03 15.65 -10.31
CA VAL A 59 12.49 15.90 -11.66
C VAL A 59 13.85 16.60 -11.64
N VAL A 60 14.76 16.17 -12.52
CA VAL A 60 16.05 16.84 -12.73
C VAL A 60 15.82 18.24 -13.33
N GLU A 61 16.29 19.28 -12.65
CA GLU A 61 16.05 20.68 -13.03
C GLU A 61 16.44 21.00 -14.48
N ARG A 62 17.62 20.52 -14.91
CA ARG A 62 18.10 20.70 -16.30
C ARG A 62 17.14 20.12 -17.33
N SER A 63 16.64 18.93 -17.05
CA SER A 63 15.73 18.19 -17.92
C SER A 63 14.35 18.87 -17.98
N GLN A 64 13.90 19.44 -16.87
CA GLN A 64 12.69 20.27 -16.83
C GLN A 64 12.87 21.56 -17.64
N ALA A 65 14.01 22.24 -17.53
CA ALA A 65 14.31 23.46 -18.29
C ALA A 65 14.37 23.22 -19.80
N GLU A 66 14.85 22.04 -20.23
CA GLU A 66 14.91 21.64 -21.64
C GLU A 66 13.57 21.07 -22.16
N GLY A 67 12.50 21.07 -21.36
CA GLY A 67 11.14 20.68 -21.76
C GLY A 67 10.91 19.16 -21.90
N ASN A 68 11.87 18.36 -21.45
CA ASN A 68 11.88 16.89 -21.48
C ASN A 68 12.12 16.36 -20.07
N PRO A 69 11.16 16.50 -19.13
CA PRO A 69 11.36 16.19 -17.71
C PRO A 69 11.74 14.71 -17.52
N ARG A 70 12.67 14.43 -16.61
CA ARG A 70 13.21 13.11 -16.24
C ARG A 70 13.36 13.10 -14.73
N ILE A 71 13.04 11.96 -14.13
CA ILE A 71 13.04 11.78 -12.69
C ILE A 71 14.45 11.36 -12.26
N ASP A 72 14.99 11.97 -11.21
CA ASP A 72 16.19 11.47 -10.54
C ASP A 72 15.79 10.24 -9.71
N PRO A 73 16.24 9.02 -10.06
CA PRO A 73 15.78 7.81 -9.38
C PRO A 73 16.24 7.74 -7.92
N ASP A 74 17.44 8.22 -7.61
CA ASP A 74 18.02 8.11 -6.26
C ASP A 74 17.33 9.12 -5.33
N MET A 75 17.02 10.31 -5.84
CA MET A 75 16.20 11.28 -5.11
C MET A 75 14.74 10.78 -4.95
N ALA A 76 14.19 10.14 -5.98
CA ALA A 76 12.84 9.61 -5.96
C ALA A 76 12.66 8.50 -4.91
N ASP A 77 13.64 7.60 -4.74
CA ASP A 77 13.61 6.57 -3.69
C ASP A 77 13.64 7.21 -2.28
N MET A 78 14.58 8.13 -2.03
CA MET A 78 14.65 8.82 -0.74
C MET A 78 13.34 9.55 -0.39
N VAL A 79 12.76 10.28 -1.36
CA VAL A 79 11.49 10.99 -1.17
C VAL A 79 10.34 10.00 -0.99
N PHE A 80 10.30 8.91 -1.77
CA PHE A 80 9.30 7.85 -1.62
C PHE A 80 9.29 7.29 -0.20
N VAL A 81 10.45 6.88 0.31
CA VAL A 81 10.62 6.31 1.65
C VAL A 81 10.20 7.31 2.71
N SER A 82 10.63 8.57 2.60
CA SER A 82 10.27 9.62 3.56
C SER A 82 8.77 9.88 3.66
N VAL A 83 8.07 9.92 2.51
CA VAL A 83 6.63 10.17 2.45
C VAL A 83 5.85 8.94 2.90
N LEU A 84 6.29 7.75 2.52
CA LEU A 84 5.71 6.49 2.97
C LEU A 84 5.80 6.34 4.49
N ALA A 85 6.98 6.58 5.05
CA ALA A 85 7.21 6.52 6.49
C ALA A 85 6.33 7.52 7.25
N LYS A 86 6.25 8.77 6.76
CA LYS A 86 5.40 9.79 7.35
C LYS A 86 3.91 9.41 7.33
N ASN A 87 3.43 8.88 6.20
CA ASN A 87 2.01 8.56 6.03
C ASN A 87 1.58 7.32 6.84
N LEU A 88 2.49 6.35 7.02
CA LEU A 88 2.21 5.10 7.74
C LEU A 88 2.67 5.13 9.21
N GLY A 89 3.23 6.25 9.68
CA GLY A 89 3.76 6.38 11.03
C GLY A 89 4.94 5.45 11.30
N LEU A 90 5.88 5.36 10.36
CA LEU A 90 7.09 4.54 10.47
C LEU A 90 8.29 5.41 10.83
N ASP A 91 9.34 4.77 11.34
CA ASP A 91 10.65 5.38 11.44
C ASP A 91 11.19 5.71 10.03
N PRO A 92 11.69 6.94 9.79
CA PRO A 92 12.13 7.36 8.46
C PRO A 92 13.43 6.70 7.99
N VAL A 93 14.17 6.01 8.87
CA VAL A 93 15.44 5.35 8.55
C VAL A 93 15.26 3.84 8.49
N SER A 94 14.66 3.23 9.51
CA SER A 94 14.51 1.77 9.59
C SER A 94 13.21 1.25 9.00
N LEU A 95 12.22 2.12 8.74
CA LEU A 95 10.85 1.75 8.39
C LEU A 95 10.16 0.87 9.43
N GLU A 96 10.67 0.83 10.66
CA GLU A 96 10.01 0.16 11.76
C GLU A 96 8.72 0.90 12.15
N PRO A 97 7.61 0.18 12.37
CA PRO A 97 6.36 0.81 12.80
C PRO A 97 6.49 1.48 14.15
N LEU A 98 6.17 2.78 14.24
CA LEU A 98 6.10 3.48 15.52
C LEU A 98 4.87 3.01 16.33
N PRO A 99 4.78 3.32 17.64
CA PRO A 99 3.67 2.88 18.48
C PRO A 99 2.27 3.19 17.92
N ASN A 100 2.13 4.30 17.19
CA ASN A 100 0.87 4.75 16.59
C ASN A 100 0.67 4.28 15.13
N SER A 101 1.56 3.44 14.60
CA SER A 101 1.40 2.88 13.25
C SER A 101 0.34 1.79 13.23
N GLY A 102 -0.48 1.79 12.15
CA GLY A 102 -1.40 0.70 11.82
C GLY A 102 -0.72 -0.59 11.38
N LEU A 103 0.62 -0.59 11.18
CA LEU A 103 1.38 -1.77 10.77
C LEU A 103 2.00 -2.51 11.96
N ALA A 104 2.01 -3.84 11.86
CA ALA A 104 2.57 -4.76 12.86
C ALA A 104 4.06 -5.05 12.63
N LYS A 105 4.54 -4.90 11.40
CA LYS A 105 5.92 -5.16 10.97
C LYS A 105 6.37 -4.13 9.93
N PRO A 106 7.68 -3.96 9.71
CA PRO A 106 8.20 -3.14 8.61
C PRO A 106 7.59 -3.58 7.27
N PRO A 107 7.12 -2.66 6.43
CA PRO A 107 6.61 -3.00 5.10
C PRO A 107 7.76 -3.34 4.15
N SER A 108 7.48 -4.22 3.19
CA SER A 108 8.34 -4.44 2.03
C SER A 108 7.83 -3.60 0.86
N TYR A 109 8.72 -3.04 0.03
CA TYR A 109 8.31 -2.29 -1.14
C TYR A 109 9.15 -2.59 -2.37
N ILE A 110 8.55 -2.32 -3.53
CA ILE A 110 9.20 -2.35 -4.83
C ILE A 110 8.87 -1.02 -5.50
N LEU A 111 9.89 -0.24 -5.84
CA LEU A 111 9.77 1.05 -6.50
C LEU A 111 10.51 0.99 -7.84
N VAL A 112 9.79 1.17 -8.94
CA VAL A 112 10.37 1.28 -10.28
C VAL A 112 10.24 2.70 -10.74
N VAL A 113 11.37 3.39 -10.92
CA VAL A 113 11.46 4.69 -11.57
C VAL A 113 11.84 4.46 -13.02
N TYR A 114 11.06 4.97 -13.96
CA TYR A 114 11.29 4.77 -15.39
C TYR A 114 11.26 6.09 -16.15
N ASN A 115 12.35 6.34 -16.88
CA ASN A 115 12.63 7.56 -17.63
C ASN A 115 12.64 7.35 -19.15
N GLY A 116 12.65 6.10 -19.62
CA GLY A 116 12.63 5.75 -21.04
C GLY A 116 13.98 5.90 -21.76
N ASP A 117 14.82 6.84 -21.34
CA ASP A 117 16.17 7.08 -21.84
C ASP A 117 17.13 7.54 -20.73
N ASP A 118 18.43 7.47 -20.98
CA ASP A 118 19.52 7.79 -20.05
C ASP A 118 20.09 9.21 -20.23
N ARG A 119 19.39 10.09 -20.95
CA ARG A 119 19.97 11.36 -21.44
C ARG A 119 20.26 12.38 -20.32
N TYR A 120 19.42 12.43 -19.29
CA TYR A 120 19.55 13.38 -18.17
C TYR A 120 19.59 12.71 -16.79
N ALA A 121 19.08 11.49 -16.71
CA ALA A 121 19.03 10.64 -15.54
C ALA A 121 19.03 9.18 -16.03
N PRO A 122 19.36 8.18 -15.19
CA PRO A 122 19.32 6.78 -15.59
C PRO A 122 17.98 6.38 -16.22
N ALA A 123 18.02 5.51 -17.24
CA ALA A 123 16.85 5.13 -18.02
C ALA A 123 15.72 4.50 -17.18
N GLY A 124 16.10 3.78 -16.14
CA GLY A 124 15.23 3.43 -15.04
C GLY A 124 16.02 2.70 -13.96
N LYS A 125 15.48 2.71 -12.75
CA LYS A 125 16.00 1.94 -11.62
C LYS A 125 14.84 1.30 -10.87
N LYS A 126 15.08 0.11 -10.36
CA LYS A 126 14.17 -0.65 -9.53
C LYS A 126 14.80 -0.85 -8.16
N TYR A 127 14.09 -0.42 -7.13
CA TYR A 127 14.47 -0.53 -5.73
C TYR A 127 13.57 -1.59 -5.08
N ILE A 128 14.16 -2.58 -4.43
CA ILE A 128 13.47 -3.68 -3.79
C ILE A 128 13.90 -3.69 -2.32
N PHE A 129 12.96 -3.39 -1.43
CA PHE A 129 13.17 -3.46 0.00
C PHE A 129 12.36 -4.59 0.61
N ASP A 130 13.03 -5.53 1.28
CA ASP A 130 12.42 -6.73 1.86
C ASP A 130 12.06 -6.59 3.35
N GLY A 131 12.24 -5.39 3.92
CA GLY A 131 12.09 -5.13 5.35
C GLY A 131 13.43 -5.07 6.10
N THR A 132 14.53 -5.50 5.47
CA THR A 132 15.86 -5.53 6.09
C THR A 132 16.98 -5.00 5.19
N GLY A 133 16.89 -5.24 3.89
CA GLY A 133 17.89 -4.84 2.91
C GLY A 133 17.26 -4.20 1.68
N LEU A 134 18.04 -3.35 1.02
CA LEU A 134 17.68 -2.68 -0.24
C LEU A 134 18.52 -3.30 -1.37
N ALA A 135 17.86 -3.90 -2.35
CA ALA A 135 18.46 -4.28 -3.63
C ALA A 135 18.09 -3.25 -4.70
N VAL A 136 19.04 -2.92 -5.57
CA VAL A 136 18.85 -1.98 -6.67
C VAL A 136 19.21 -2.66 -7.98
N GLU A 137 18.29 -2.59 -8.94
CA GLU A 137 18.44 -3.15 -10.29
C GLU A 137 18.28 -2.02 -11.32
N ASP A 138 19.15 -1.99 -12.33
CA ASP A 138 18.98 -1.07 -13.46
C ASP A 138 17.87 -1.59 -14.40
N VAL A 139 17.05 -0.66 -14.89
CA VAL A 139 15.98 -0.95 -15.86
C VAL A 139 16.37 -0.33 -17.20
N ALA A 140 16.42 -1.16 -18.24
CA ALA A 140 16.77 -0.70 -19.58
C ALA A 140 15.73 0.27 -20.13
N GLY A 141 16.20 1.34 -20.79
CA GLY A 141 15.35 2.30 -21.49
C GLY A 141 14.86 1.73 -22.82
N ALA A 142 13.55 1.62 -22.98
CA ALA A 142 12.90 1.23 -24.23
C ALA A 142 12.08 2.38 -24.85
N GLY A 143 12.22 3.60 -24.33
CA GLY A 143 11.40 4.75 -24.69
C GLY A 143 9.99 4.68 -24.10
N PHE A 144 9.09 5.47 -24.69
CA PHE A 144 7.68 5.54 -24.31
C PHE A 144 6.78 5.26 -25.53
N PRO A 145 5.62 4.61 -25.35
CA PRO A 145 5.07 4.09 -24.09
C PRO A 145 5.73 2.78 -23.64
N GLN A 146 5.76 2.54 -22.33
CA GLN A 146 6.24 1.29 -21.72
C GLN A 146 5.21 0.70 -20.76
N GLY A 147 4.87 -0.57 -20.96
CA GLY A 147 3.99 -1.33 -20.06
C GLY A 147 4.75 -1.98 -18.92
N PHE A 148 4.12 -2.05 -17.75
CA PHE A 148 4.61 -2.73 -16.55
C PHE A 148 3.55 -3.68 -16.01
N ALA A 149 3.94 -4.93 -15.81
CA ALA A 149 3.15 -5.92 -15.10
C ALA A 149 3.43 -5.80 -13.61
N VAL A 150 2.37 -5.65 -12.82
CA VAL A 150 2.44 -5.43 -11.37
C VAL A 150 1.96 -6.67 -10.65
N SER A 151 2.81 -7.25 -9.82
CA SER A 151 2.48 -8.37 -8.94
C SER A 151 2.81 -8.00 -7.49
N LYS A 152 2.41 -8.87 -6.53
CA LYS A 152 2.73 -8.65 -5.12
C LYS A 152 4.24 -8.66 -4.85
N ASN A 153 4.98 -9.44 -5.63
CA ASN A 153 6.40 -9.74 -5.38
C ASN A 153 7.33 -9.07 -6.39
N ASP A 154 6.78 -8.46 -7.45
CA ASP A 154 7.60 -7.90 -8.50
C ASP A 154 6.84 -6.89 -9.38
N VAL A 155 7.60 -5.98 -9.98
CA VAL A 155 7.18 -5.08 -11.05
C VAL A 155 8.11 -5.30 -12.24
N VAL A 156 7.57 -5.88 -13.31
CA VAL A 156 8.36 -6.31 -14.46
C VAL A 156 8.00 -5.48 -15.69
N PRO A 157 8.99 -4.96 -16.45
CA PRO A 157 8.72 -4.34 -17.73
C PRO A 157 8.15 -5.39 -18.71
N GLY A 158 7.00 -5.08 -19.31
CA GLY A 158 6.25 -5.99 -20.16
C GLY A 158 4.75 -5.93 -19.86
N GLY A 159 3.92 -5.93 -20.90
CA GLY A 159 2.47 -5.75 -20.78
C GLY A 159 1.67 -7.03 -20.46
N ALA A 160 2.28 -8.06 -19.87
CA ALA A 160 1.64 -9.35 -19.65
C ALA A 160 1.42 -9.63 -18.15
N GLY A 161 0.16 -9.71 -17.72
CA GLY A 161 -0.18 -10.03 -16.33
C GLY A 161 -1.60 -9.61 -15.95
N THR A 162 -2.00 -9.88 -14.70
CA THR A 162 -3.34 -9.57 -14.17
C THR A 162 -3.53 -8.09 -13.85
N ARG A 163 -2.45 -7.37 -13.54
CA ARG A 163 -2.43 -5.92 -13.32
C ARG A 163 -1.35 -5.34 -14.21
N VAL A 164 -1.75 -4.45 -15.10
CA VAL A 164 -0.84 -3.80 -16.05
C VAL A 164 -1.05 -2.30 -15.97
N THR A 165 0.03 -1.55 -16.00
CA THR A 165 0.01 -0.09 -16.13
C THR A 165 0.93 0.34 -17.25
N THR A 166 0.58 1.41 -17.96
CA THR A 166 1.38 1.94 -19.07
C THR A 166 1.86 3.35 -18.72
N LEU A 167 3.18 3.53 -18.79
CA LEU A 167 3.81 4.83 -18.68
C LEU A 167 4.02 5.40 -20.08
N GLU A 168 3.29 6.47 -20.39
CA GLU A 168 3.41 7.26 -21.63
C GLU A 168 4.54 8.31 -21.55
N MET A 169 5.01 8.57 -20.33
CA MET A 169 5.99 9.58 -19.96
C MET A 169 6.74 9.10 -18.72
N PRO A 170 7.87 9.76 -18.36
CA PRO A 170 8.60 9.42 -17.15
C PRO A 170 7.71 9.35 -15.93
N GLY A 171 7.90 8.31 -15.14
CA GLY A 171 7.01 7.97 -14.06
C GLY A 171 7.58 6.92 -13.14
N VAL A 172 6.76 6.56 -12.16
CA VAL A 172 7.11 5.68 -11.06
C VAL A 172 5.99 4.68 -10.85
N VAL A 173 6.33 3.42 -10.65
CA VAL A 173 5.41 2.35 -10.25
C VAL A 173 5.88 1.79 -8.93
N ALA A 174 5.02 1.81 -7.93
CA ALA A 174 5.33 1.34 -6.58
C ALA A 174 4.38 0.22 -6.16
N VAL A 175 4.90 -0.79 -5.49
CA VAL A 175 4.14 -1.83 -4.78
C VAL A 175 4.62 -1.85 -3.36
N VAL A 176 3.71 -1.81 -2.39
CA VAL A 176 4.03 -1.93 -0.97
C VAL A 176 3.18 -3.04 -0.38
N THR A 177 3.84 -3.93 0.35
CA THR A 177 3.20 -4.97 1.14
C THR A 177 3.47 -4.69 2.62
N GLY A 178 2.41 -4.50 3.39
CA GLY A 178 2.47 -4.32 4.83
C GLY A 178 1.62 -5.36 5.55
N ARG A 179 1.89 -5.55 6.84
CA ARG A 179 1.06 -6.36 7.72
C ARG A 179 0.28 -5.45 8.66
N ALA A 180 -1.04 -5.36 8.48
CA ALA A 180 -1.88 -4.53 9.35
C ALA A 180 -2.06 -5.20 10.72
N LYS A 181 -2.00 -4.41 11.81
CA LYS A 181 -2.25 -4.89 13.17
C LYS A 181 -3.70 -5.32 13.32
N GLY A 182 -3.97 -6.58 13.66
CA GLY A 182 -5.34 -7.01 13.96
C GLY A 182 -5.82 -6.51 15.33
N VAL A 183 -7.12 -6.20 15.46
CA VAL A 183 -7.74 -5.85 16.77
C VAL A 183 -7.86 -7.08 17.70
N MET A 184 -7.69 -8.30 17.18
CA MET A 184 -7.71 -9.55 17.97
C MET A 184 -6.68 -10.57 17.45
N GLY A 185 -5.47 -10.12 17.14
CA GLY A 185 -4.34 -11.02 16.79
C GLY A 185 -4.39 -11.65 15.39
N SER A 186 -5.40 -11.36 14.58
CA SER A 186 -5.43 -11.73 13.16
C SER A 186 -4.75 -10.65 12.31
N ASP A 187 -3.43 -10.62 12.35
CA ASP A 187 -2.68 -9.77 11.43
C ASP A 187 -2.94 -10.20 9.99
N THR A 188 -3.18 -9.23 9.11
CA THR A 188 -3.47 -9.51 7.69
C THR A 188 -2.41 -8.85 6.81
N ASP A 189 -1.89 -9.61 5.85
CA ASP A 189 -0.97 -9.08 4.84
C ASP A 189 -1.79 -8.36 3.76
N THR A 190 -1.49 -7.08 3.57
CA THR A 190 -2.15 -6.21 2.62
C THR A 190 -1.11 -5.68 1.63
N THR A 191 -1.40 -5.82 0.34
CA THR A 191 -0.54 -5.31 -0.73
C THR A 191 -1.27 -4.26 -1.53
N ARG A 192 -0.70 -3.06 -1.65
CA ARG A 192 -1.22 -1.97 -2.49
C ARG A 192 -0.16 -1.52 -3.48
N TRP A 193 -0.61 -0.98 -4.60
CA TRP A 193 0.26 -0.50 -5.65
C TRP A 193 -0.27 0.81 -6.20
N ALA A 194 0.64 1.65 -6.69
CA ALA A 194 0.28 2.89 -7.35
C ALA A 194 1.25 3.16 -8.50
N ALA A 195 0.76 3.87 -9.51
CA ALA A 195 1.59 4.41 -10.57
C ALA A 195 1.35 5.93 -10.65
N ALA A 196 2.44 6.68 -10.79
CA ALA A 196 2.42 8.11 -10.99
C ALA A 196 3.28 8.45 -12.22
N ARG A 197 2.85 9.44 -12.99
CA ARG A 197 3.60 9.90 -14.17
C ARG A 197 3.58 11.41 -14.24
N ILE A 198 4.60 11.97 -14.85
CA ILE A 198 4.63 13.39 -15.18
C ILE A 198 3.59 13.64 -16.27
N VAL A 199 2.79 14.69 -16.12
CA VAL A 199 1.81 15.11 -17.14
C VAL A 199 2.28 16.43 -17.71
N LYS A 200 2.56 16.47 -19.01
CA LYS A 200 2.80 17.71 -19.74
C LYS A 200 1.45 18.42 -19.92
N LYS A 201 1.34 19.66 -19.41
CA LYS A 201 0.20 20.54 -19.71
C LYS A 201 0.34 21.12 -21.11
#